data_AF-A0A939Z8Q9-F1
#
_entry.id   AF-A0A939Z8Q9-F1
#
_cell.length_a   1.000
_cell.length_b   1.000
_cell.length_c   1.000
_cell.angle_alpha   90.00
_cell.angle_beta   90.00
_cell.angle_gamma   90.00
#
_symmetry.space_group_name_H-M   'P 1'
#
loop_
_entity.id
_entity.type
_entity.pdbx_description
1 polymer ?
#
loop_
_entity_poly.entity_id
_entity_poly.type
_entity_poly.pdbx_seq_one_letter_code
_entity_poly.pdbx_strand_id
1 'polypeptide(L)'
;MGYVYSNVCVLGIDGMGNFNRFTFTPEMDRIFENGAYTNFALSLAPTISAQNWGAMLLGTTPEVHGLTNDIVSTEEYKNKTFPSFFTTVRKAFPDAFLCSCCNWNPINHGIIEHDVDVEMHTAQNDEILTGIIEECVSRKPKLLFIQFDDVDGGGHGHGYGKEGHLKSIREADGRVGRVYRAYEKAGIIDDTLFIVIADHGGYIRGHGGYTDGEKYIYLALAGKTVKKGEIPYAQTKDINAIVLHAFGLDVPACDIDGYSSQIPENIFTDADTPYIMPEPVEFKVESRPTPPINSEKGLYSFFSPADIKLALFFDNSVEDETGKYVFAENGHIKYYSTGVRGFTGEPGVTGSISCPDVKFGKESFSFAVWLRVSRRPEGKCFVCANRAADTAGAGFTLSFDRDITEFITGTDDGPQTQCVMPYKNDSAEWLHVIYSVDRENKIVDVFHNFEHKKTFNLPDSAEGAADRLPFTVGDDLSFSNRERNLIFNLDDFIVFGKPFRESDASALAEYYNIR
;
A
#
# COMPACT_ATOMS: atom_id res chain seq x y z
N MET A 1 9.65 24.97 33.31
CA MET A 1 8.75 23.79 33.40
C MET A 1 9.62 22.56 33.21
N GLY A 2 9.42 21.51 34.02
CA GLY A 2 10.17 20.26 33.85
C GLY A 2 9.64 19.51 32.63
N TYR A 3 10.53 19.09 31.74
CA TYR A 3 10.21 18.21 30.62
C TYR A 3 9.82 16.81 31.13
N VAL A 4 8.94 16.10 30.42
CA VAL A 4 8.52 14.74 30.82
C VAL A 4 9.73 13.80 30.81
N TYR A 5 10.56 13.86 29.77
CA TYR A 5 11.82 13.14 29.63
C TYR A 5 13.01 14.09 29.49
N SER A 6 14.16 13.72 30.07
CA SER A 6 15.41 14.43 29.80
C SER A 6 15.92 14.13 28.40
N ASN A 7 15.72 12.91 27.89
CA ASN A 7 16.28 12.44 26.63
C ASN A 7 15.22 11.70 25.79
N VAL A 8 15.36 11.74 24.46
CA VAL A 8 14.56 10.93 23.54
C VAL A 8 15.49 10.28 22.50
N CYS A 9 15.30 8.98 22.27
CA CYS A 9 15.97 8.22 21.22
C CYS A 9 14.92 7.70 20.24
N VAL A 10 15.02 8.10 18.97
CA VAL A 10 14.20 7.55 17.88
C VAL A 10 15.10 6.70 17.00
N LEU A 11 14.89 5.38 17.00
CA LEU A 11 15.67 4.43 16.22
C LEU A 11 14.81 3.81 15.12
N GLY A 12 15.08 4.22 13.89
CA GLY A 12 14.49 3.71 12.67
C GLY A 12 15.23 2.51 12.11
N ILE A 13 14.51 1.47 11.70
CA ILE A 13 15.05 0.33 10.95
C ILE A 13 14.33 0.26 9.59
N ASP A 14 15.02 0.75 8.56
CA ASP A 14 14.48 0.90 7.20
C ASP A 14 14.07 -0.45 6.61
N GLY A 15 12.91 -0.50 5.96
CA GLY A 15 12.40 -1.70 5.29
C GLY A 15 12.04 -2.88 6.19
N MET A 16 12.17 -2.76 7.52
CA MET A 16 11.89 -3.87 8.46
C MET A 16 10.41 -4.29 8.46
N GLY A 17 9.49 -3.39 8.12
CA GLY A 17 8.05 -3.63 8.22
C GLY A 17 7.67 -4.15 9.61
N ASN A 18 6.84 -5.20 9.64
CA ASN A 18 6.58 -6.01 10.82
C ASN A 18 7.21 -7.41 10.74
N PHE A 19 8.29 -7.54 9.95
CA PHE A 19 8.91 -8.84 9.69
C PHE A 19 9.74 -9.36 10.88
N ASN A 20 9.96 -8.55 11.91
CA ASN A 20 10.49 -8.99 13.21
C ASN A 20 9.71 -10.19 13.78
N ARG A 21 8.40 -10.28 13.49
CA ARG A 21 7.54 -11.42 13.88
C ARG A 21 7.96 -12.77 13.29
N PHE A 22 8.78 -12.78 12.25
CA PHE A 22 9.21 -13.99 11.55
C PHE A 22 10.67 -14.34 11.80
N THR A 23 11.33 -13.65 12.74
CA THR A 23 12.70 -13.95 13.12
C THR A 23 12.92 -13.72 14.61
N PHE A 24 14.10 -14.09 15.10
CA PHE A 24 14.41 -14.01 16.53
C PHE A 24 15.01 -12.64 16.88
N THR A 25 14.30 -11.83 17.68
CA THR A 25 14.69 -10.45 18.04
C THR A 25 14.75 -10.24 19.57
N PRO A 26 15.66 -10.94 20.27
CA PRO A 26 15.68 -10.99 21.73
C PRO A 26 15.97 -9.65 22.40
N GLU A 27 16.70 -8.73 21.76
CA GLU A 27 17.00 -7.44 22.37
C GLU A 27 15.75 -6.55 22.37
N MET A 28 15.06 -6.44 21.24
CA MET A 28 13.78 -5.72 21.17
C MET A 28 12.74 -6.35 22.11
N ASP A 29 12.62 -7.68 22.13
CA ASP A 29 11.70 -8.38 23.04
C ASP A 29 11.96 -8.02 24.51
N ARG A 30 13.23 -8.01 24.92
CA ARG A 30 13.65 -7.67 26.30
C ARG A 30 13.44 -6.19 26.61
N ILE A 31 13.80 -5.29 25.69
CA ILE A 31 13.73 -3.84 25.90
C ILE A 31 12.28 -3.39 26.05
N PHE A 32 11.38 -3.95 25.24
CA PHE A 32 9.98 -3.53 25.18
C PHE A 32 9.03 -4.43 26.00
N GLU A 33 9.54 -5.39 26.78
CA GLU A 33 8.74 -6.30 27.62
C GLU A 33 7.73 -5.56 28.54
N ASN A 34 8.13 -4.38 29.04
CA ASN A 34 7.31 -3.52 29.89
C ASN A 34 6.90 -2.20 29.21
N GLY A 35 7.12 -2.11 27.90
CA GLY A 35 6.77 -0.96 27.08
C GLY A 35 5.43 -1.09 26.36
N ALA A 36 5.20 -0.17 25.44
CA ALA A 36 4.09 -0.21 24.50
C ALA A 36 4.61 -0.67 23.14
N TYR A 37 3.87 -1.52 22.42
CA TYR A 37 4.25 -1.89 21.05
C TYR A 37 3.06 -2.22 20.15
N THR A 38 3.27 -2.18 18.84
CA THR A 38 2.37 -2.76 17.84
C THR A 38 3.18 -3.26 16.65
N ASN A 39 2.66 -4.27 15.97
CA ASN A 39 3.18 -4.76 14.69
C ASN A 39 2.33 -4.28 13.50
N PHE A 40 1.40 -3.37 13.76
CA PHE A 40 0.37 -2.94 12.82
C PHE A 40 0.20 -1.41 12.79
N ALA A 41 1.22 -0.67 13.23
CA ALA A 41 1.32 0.74 12.88
C ALA A 41 1.40 0.86 11.34
N LEU A 42 1.01 2.02 10.81
CA LEU A 42 0.91 2.23 9.37
C LEU A 42 2.02 3.14 8.84
N SER A 43 2.73 2.61 7.84
CA SER A 43 3.43 3.43 6.85
C SER A 43 2.40 4.21 6.02
N LEU A 44 2.71 5.46 5.73
CA LEU A 44 1.89 6.30 4.87
C LEU A 44 2.15 5.97 3.41
N ALA A 45 1.11 6.13 2.58
CA ALA A 45 1.22 5.92 1.14
C ALA A 45 1.86 7.16 0.46
N PRO A 46 2.78 6.97 -0.50
CA PRO A 46 3.43 5.70 -0.84
C PRO A 46 4.41 5.23 0.25
N THR A 47 4.56 3.92 0.42
CA THR A 47 5.45 3.27 1.41
C THR A 47 6.93 3.36 1.00
N ILE A 48 7.41 4.59 0.79
CA ILE A 48 8.75 4.95 0.33
C ILE A 48 9.46 5.74 1.42
N SER A 49 10.78 5.59 1.52
CA SER A 49 11.62 6.11 2.60
C SER A 49 11.53 7.63 2.76
N ALA A 50 11.74 8.46 1.72
CA ALA A 50 11.64 9.92 1.87
C ALA A 50 10.26 10.38 2.38
N GLN A 51 9.21 9.72 1.91
CA GLN A 51 7.83 10.02 2.28
C GLN A 51 7.57 9.69 3.75
N ASN A 52 8.06 8.55 4.24
CA ASN A 52 7.80 8.12 5.60
C ASN A 52 8.78 8.69 6.64
N TRP A 53 10.06 8.83 6.30
CA TRP A 53 11.00 9.59 7.13
C TRP A 53 10.58 11.06 7.20
N GLY A 54 10.20 11.66 6.07
CA GLY A 54 9.65 13.02 6.02
C GLY A 54 8.42 13.18 6.93
N ALA A 55 7.45 12.28 6.79
CA ALA A 55 6.27 12.29 7.64
C ALA A 55 6.62 12.20 9.14
N MET A 56 7.53 11.28 9.49
CA MET A 56 7.99 11.06 10.86
C MET A 56 8.67 12.28 11.47
N LEU A 57 9.54 12.96 10.70
CA LEU A 57 10.29 14.11 11.18
C LEU A 57 9.46 15.39 11.19
N LEU A 58 8.53 15.56 10.24
CA LEU A 58 7.80 16.82 10.01
C LEU A 58 6.37 16.82 10.59
N GLY A 59 5.85 15.64 10.96
CA GLY A 59 4.52 15.49 11.54
C GLY A 59 3.36 15.73 10.57
N THR A 60 3.60 15.49 9.27
CA THR A 60 2.64 15.75 8.17
C THR A 60 2.57 14.53 7.24
N THR A 61 1.61 14.50 6.31
CA THR A 61 1.52 13.44 5.31
C THR A 61 2.43 13.69 4.10
N PRO A 62 2.76 12.65 3.29
CA PRO A 62 3.52 12.80 2.06
C PRO A 62 2.98 13.85 1.09
N GLU A 63 1.65 13.98 1.00
CA GLU A 63 0.99 14.98 0.16
C GLU A 63 1.26 16.42 0.64
N VAL A 64 1.33 16.63 1.97
CA VAL A 64 1.52 17.94 2.58
C VAL A 64 2.99 18.39 2.49
N HIS A 65 3.94 17.52 2.83
CA HIS A 65 5.36 17.91 2.81
C HIS A 65 6.02 17.75 1.43
N GLY A 66 5.43 16.94 0.54
CA GLY A 66 5.84 16.81 -0.87
C GLY A 66 7.24 16.21 -1.09
N LEU A 67 7.82 15.56 -0.09
CA LEU A 67 9.18 15.01 -0.18
C LEU A 67 9.17 13.66 -0.92
N THR A 68 10.17 13.47 -1.78
CA THR A 68 10.44 12.23 -2.51
C THR A 68 11.93 11.93 -2.44
N ASN A 69 12.32 10.67 -2.71
CA ASN A 69 13.73 10.25 -2.71
C ASN A 69 14.61 11.15 -3.59
N ASP A 70 14.11 11.57 -4.76
CA ASP A 70 14.83 12.46 -5.68
C ASP A 70 15.07 13.85 -5.08
N ILE A 71 14.05 14.42 -4.43
CA ILE A 71 14.13 15.74 -3.80
C ILE A 71 15.12 15.69 -2.64
N VAL A 72 14.95 14.76 -1.69
CA VAL A 72 15.78 14.73 -0.48
C VAL A 72 17.24 14.35 -0.75
N SER A 73 17.54 13.77 -1.91
CA SER A 73 18.90 13.43 -2.32
C SER A 73 19.66 14.60 -2.94
N THR A 74 18.97 15.68 -3.32
CA THR A 74 19.57 16.77 -4.10
C THR A 74 19.29 18.17 -3.55
N GLU A 75 18.24 18.32 -2.73
CA GLU A 75 17.80 19.59 -2.20
C GLU A 75 17.69 19.54 -0.68
N GLU A 76 18.16 20.61 -0.02
CA GLU A 76 17.92 20.84 1.41
C GLU A 76 16.46 21.21 1.66
N TYR A 77 15.88 20.69 2.75
CA TYR A 77 14.54 21.06 3.18
C TYR A 77 14.46 22.52 3.64
N LYS A 78 13.60 23.30 2.98
CA LYS A 78 13.47 24.76 3.21
C LYS A 78 12.11 25.20 3.74
N ASN A 79 11.12 24.31 3.77
CA ASN A 79 9.77 24.68 4.18
C ASN A 79 9.68 24.84 5.70
N LYS A 80 9.67 26.10 6.16
CA LYS A 80 9.60 26.42 7.61
C LYS A 80 8.19 26.35 8.19
N THR A 81 7.16 26.11 7.38
CA THR A 81 5.77 25.92 7.83
C THR A 81 5.62 24.59 8.58
N PHE A 82 6.31 23.56 8.12
CA PHE A 82 6.34 22.24 8.76
C PHE A 82 7.78 21.94 9.19
N PRO A 83 8.26 22.55 10.28
CA PRO A 83 9.62 22.33 10.75
C PRO A 83 9.79 20.90 11.28
N SER A 84 11.00 20.34 11.19
CA SER A 84 11.28 19.06 11.82
C SER A 84 11.14 19.13 13.35
N PHE A 85 10.93 17.99 14.02
CA PHE A 85 10.98 17.95 15.48
C PHE A 85 12.32 18.47 16.02
N PHE A 86 13.41 18.42 15.25
CA PHE A 86 14.70 18.98 15.66
C PHE A 86 14.63 20.49 15.78
N THR A 87 14.04 21.16 14.78
CA THR A 87 13.81 22.61 14.80
C THR A 87 12.96 23.01 16.01
N THR A 88 11.89 22.27 16.29
CA THR A 88 11.00 22.55 17.42
C THR A 88 11.71 22.34 18.76
N VAL A 89 12.48 21.26 18.90
CA VAL A 89 13.25 20.96 20.11
C VAL A 89 14.39 21.96 20.31
N ARG A 90 15.12 22.35 19.25
CA ARG A 90 16.18 23.39 19.32
C ARG A 90 15.63 24.73 19.81
N LYS A 91 14.46 25.15 19.35
CA LYS A 91 13.80 26.39 19.80
C LYS A 91 13.49 26.34 21.30
N ALA A 92 13.04 25.20 21.82
CA ALA A 92 12.74 25.02 23.23
C ALA A 92 13.98 24.84 24.11
N PHE A 93 15.04 24.23 23.57
CA PHE A 93 16.30 23.93 24.27
C PHE A 93 17.52 24.40 23.46
N PRO A 94 17.83 25.71 23.47
CA PRO A 94 18.83 26.32 22.58
C PRO A 94 20.24 25.73 22.72
N ASP A 95 20.62 25.27 23.92
CA ASP A 95 21.96 24.74 24.21
C ASP A 95 22.01 23.20 24.22
N ALA A 96 20.91 22.52 23.86
CA ALA A 96 20.84 21.07 23.90
C ALA A 96 21.77 20.42 22.86
N PHE A 97 22.37 19.29 23.19
CA PHE A 97 23.03 18.44 22.20
C PHE A 97 21.97 17.66 21.42
N LEU A 98 21.85 17.92 20.12
CA LEU A 98 20.93 17.24 19.20
C LEU A 98 21.77 16.52 18.14
N CYS A 99 21.40 15.27 17.84
CA CYS A 99 22.19 14.44 16.93
C CYS A 99 21.30 13.60 16.01
N SER A 100 21.72 13.44 14.76
CA SER A 100 21.12 12.55 13.77
C SER A 100 22.19 11.65 13.16
N CYS A 101 22.03 10.35 13.29
CA CYS A 101 22.93 9.33 12.75
C CYS A 101 22.16 8.49 11.73
N CYS A 102 22.44 8.59 10.43
CA CYS A 102 21.77 7.76 9.42
C CYS A 102 22.78 7.01 8.55
N ASN A 103 22.35 5.88 8.00
CA ASN A 103 23.09 5.25 6.91
C ASN A 103 22.64 5.85 5.57
N TRP A 104 21.34 6.02 5.40
CA TRP A 104 20.75 6.72 4.26
C TRP A 104 20.87 8.25 4.40
N ASN A 105 21.95 8.81 3.85
CA ASN A 105 22.27 10.25 3.89
C ASN A 105 21.11 11.21 3.56
N PRO A 106 20.18 10.91 2.63
CA PRO A 106 19.12 11.85 2.26
C PRO A 106 18.27 12.38 3.43
N ILE A 107 18.20 11.66 4.56
CA ILE A 107 17.58 12.19 5.79
C ILE A 107 18.31 13.44 6.30
N ASN A 108 19.63 13.33 6.49
CA ASN A 108 20.48 14.42 6.97
C ASN A 108 20.64 15.52 5.90
N HIS A 109 20.69 15.13 4.63
CA HIS A 109 20.89 16.09 3.54
C HIS A 109 19.64 16.90 3.23
N GLY A 110 18.48 16.25 3.10
CA GLY A 110 17.30 16.84 2.47
C GLY A 110 16.01 16.80 3.27
N ILE A 111 16.02 16.32 4.52
CA ILE A 111 14.85 16.36 5.42
C ILE A 111 15.11 17.26 6.64
N ILE A 112 16.24 17.06 7.33
CA ILE A 112 16.60 17.88 8.50
C ILE A 112 17.19 19.21 8.02
N GLU A 113 16.67 20.32 8.54
CA GLU A 113 17.16 21.65 8.17
C GLU A 113 18.58 21.91 8.71
N HIS A 114 19.46 22.54 7.91
CA HIS A 114 20.88 22.72 8.30
C HIS A 114 21.10 23.94 9.19
N ASP A 115 20.10 24.81 9.33
CA ASP A 115 20.13 26.00 10.19
C ASP A 115 19.74 25.70 11.67
N VAL A 116 19.73 24.43 12.08
CA VAL A 116 19.19 23.96 13.37
C VAL A 116 20.26 23.45 14.37
N ASP A 117 21.55 23.53 14.00
CA ASP A 117 22.67 23.05 14.82
C ASP A 117 22.46 21.61 15.32
N VAL A 118 22.06 20.72 14.41
CA VAL A 118 22.00 19.27 14.65
C VAL A 118 23.33 18.68 14.22
N GLU A 119 23.96 17.90 15.09
CA GLU A 119 25.16 17.16 14.70
C GLU A 119 24.75 15.98 13.83
N MET A 120 25.16 15.98 12.57
CA MET A 120 24.75 14.99 11.57
C MET A 120 25.90 14.04 11.24
N HIS A 121 25.66 12.74 11.40
CA HIS A 121 26.59 11.69 11.04
C HIS A 121 25.97 10.75 10.01
N THR A 122 26.76 10.41 9.00
CA THR A 122 26.38 9.43 7.99
C THR A 122 27.48 8.40 7.81
N ALA A 123 27.11 7.11 7.81
CA ALA A 123 28.05 6.00 7.64
C ALA A 123 27.58 5.05 6.53
N GLN A 124 28.51 4.24 6.01
CA GLN A 124 28.25 3.35 4.87
C GLN A 124 27.54 2.04 5.22
N ASN A 125 27.47 1.69 6.50
CA ASN A 125 26.76 0.51 6.99
C ASN A 125 26.40 0.72 8.47
N ASP A 126 25.45 -0.07 8.95
CA ASP A 126 24.89 0.11 10.28
C ASP A 126 25.87 -0.28 11.41
N GLU A 127 26.85 -1.14 11.15
CA GLU A 127 27.86 -1.52 12.15
C GLU A 127 28.81 -0.35 12.47
N ILE A 128 29.32 0.34 11.44
CA ILE A 128 30.11 1.56 11.61
C ILE A 128 29.26 2.65 12.27
N LEU A 129 28.01 2.81 11.81
CA LEU A 129 27.09 3.78 12.38
C LEU A 129 26.84 3.52 13.87
N THR A 130 26.71 2.25 14.28
CA THR A 130 26.51 1.86 15.69
C THR A 130 27.66 2.35 16.59
N GLY A 131 28.91 2.30 16.11
CA GLY A 131 30.06 2.85 16.87
C GLY A 131 29.97 4.37 17.06
N ILE A 132 29.54 5.11 16.03
CA ILE A 132 29.32 6.56 16.09
C ILE A 132 28.17 6.89 17.05
N ILE A 133 27.10 6.10 17.01
CA ILE A 133 25.95 6.23 17.91
C ILE A 133 26.38 6.05 19.36
N GLU A 134 27.18 5.03 19.68
CA GLU A 134 27.71 4.79 21.03
C GLU A 134 28.52 6.00 21.55
N GLU A 135 29.32 6.63 20.69
CA GLU A 135 30.05 7.87 21.02
C GLU A 135 29.09 9.04 21.26
N CYS A 136 28.11 9.24 20.38
CA CYS A 136 27.10 10.29 20.53
C CYS A 136 26.33 10.14 21.85
N VAL A 137 25.88 8.92 22.20
CA VAL A 137 25.16 8.63 23.44
C VAL A 137 26.02 8.95 24.68
N SER A 138 27.34 8.78 24.62
CA SER A 138 28.24 9.13 25.74
C SER A 138 28.23 10.63 26.10
N ARG A 139 27.87 11.48 25.14
CA ARG A 139 27.69 12.94 25.30
C ARG A 139 26.27 13.32 25.75
N LYS A 140 25.41 12.33 26.01
CA LYS A 140 24.05 12.47 26.57
C LYS A 140 23.15 13.40 25.73
N PRO A 141 22.87 13.04 24.46
CA PRO A 141 22.07 13.88 23.57
C PRO A 141 20.66 14.08 24.13
N LYS A 142 20.16 15.32 24.09
CA LYS A 142 18.76 15.62 24.41
C LYS A 142 17.84 14.84 23.46
N LEU A 143 18.17 14.84 22.18
CA LEU A 143 17.47 14.08 21.14
C LEU A 143 18.49 13.41 20.22
N LEU A 144 18.32 12.11 20.01
CA LEU A 144 19.09 11.33 19.05
C LEU A 144 18.12 10.63 18.07
N PHE A 145 18.26 10.92 16.78
CA PHE A 145 17.62 10.17 15.71
C PHE A 145 18.64 9.21 15.10
N ILE A 146 18.21 7.97 14.83
CA ILE A 146 19.02 6.91 14.23
C ILE A 146 18.23 6.32 13.06
N GLN A 147 18.88 6.10 11.91
CA GLN A 147 18.34 5.26 10.84
C GLN A 147 19.37 4.20 10.43
N PHE A 148 18.93 2.94 10.47
CA PHE A 148 19.64 1.76 9.98
C PHE A 148 19.06 1.32 8.63
N ASP A 149 19.91 1.00 7.66
CA ASP A 149 19.56 0.77 6.25
C ASP A 149 19.83 -0.67 5.79
N ASP A 150 20.64 -1.44 6.52
CA ASP A 150 21.09 -2.78 6.09
C ASP A 150 19.89 -3.77 5.93
N VAL A 151 18.78 -3.51 6.62
CA VAL A 151 17.56 -4.33 6.54
C VAL A 151 16.85 -4.12 5.21
N ASP A 152 16.60 -2.87 4.82
CA ASP A 152 16.03 -2.55 3.50
C ASP A 152 16.91 -3.04 2.35
N GLY A 153 18.23 -2.81 2.44
CA GLY A 153 19.19 -3.37 1.50
C GLY A 153 19.16 -4.90 1.43
N GLY A 154 18.93 -5.57 2.57
CA GLY A 154 18.67 -7.01 2.66
C GLY A 154 17.39 -7.43 1.94
N GLY A 155 16.33 -6.65 2.07
CA GLY A 155 15.03 -6.79 1.41
C GLY A 155 15.14 -6.67 -0.12
N HIS A 156 15.76 -5.59 -0.61
CA HIS A 156 16.03 -5.41 -2.04
C HIS A 156 16.93 -6.53 -2.62
N GLY A 157 18.00 -6.89 -1.91
CA GLY A 157 19.00 -7.85 -2.39
C GLY A 157 18.51 -9.30 -2.43
N HIS A 158 17.73 -9.72 -1.43
CA HIS A 158 17.38 -11.13 -1.21
C HIS A 158 15.89 -11.41 -1.20
N GLY A 159 15.09 -10.38 -0.97
CA GLY A 159 13.64 -10.40 -0.90
C GLY A 159 13.11 -10.20 0.52
N TYR A 160 12.13 -9.31 0.68
CA TYR A 160 11.45 -9.07 1.96
C TYR A 160 10.79 -10.34 2.48
N GLY A 161 10.93 -10.56 3.79
CA GLY A 161 10.50 -11.79 4.47
C GLY A 161 11.29 -13.06 4.11
N LYS A 162 12.35 -12.98 3.28
CA LYS A 162 13.25 -14.12 2.99
C LYS A 162 14.46 -14.14 3.92
N GLU A 163 15.20 -15.24 3.93
CA GLU A 163 16.30 -15.48 4.88
C GLU A 163 17.34 -14.34 4.91
N GLY A 164 17.69 -13.74 3.76
CA GLY A 164 18.62 -12.60 3.72
C GLY A 164 18.09 -11.37 4.48
N HIS A 165 16.83 -11.01 4.24
CA HIS A 165 16.14 -9.93 4.95
C HIS A 165 15.98 -10.24 6.45
N LEU A 166 15.51 -11.44 6.80
CA LEU A 166 15.33 -11.86 8.20
C LEU A 166 16.68 -11.94 8.95
N LYS A 167 17.77 -12.28 8.27
CA LYS A 167 19.13 -12.22 8.84
C LYS A 167 19.54 -10.78 9.14
N SER A 168 19.31 -9.83 8.22
CA SER A 168 19.58 -8.41 8.48
C SER A 168 18.77 -7.90 9.69
N ILE A 169 17.51 -8.33 9.86
CA ILE A 169 16.70 -7.97 11.03
C ILE A 169 17.34 -8.46 12.34
N ARG A 170 17.86 -9.70 12.37
CA ARG A 170 18.57 -10.23 13.55
C ARG A 170 19.83 -9.45 13.88
N GLU A 171 20.55 -8.99 12.85
CA GLU A 171 21.74 -8.14 13.01
C GLU A 171 21.35 -6.75 13.52
N ALA A 172 20.28 -6.16 13.00
CA ALA A 172 19.72 -4.89 13.47
C ALA A 172 19.24 -4.98 14.93
N ASP A 173 18.58 -6.07 15.34
CA ASP A 173 18.20 -6.33 16.74
C ASP A 173 19.42 -6.30 17.69
N GLY A 174 20.50 -6.96 17.30
CA GLY A 174 21.76 -6.91 18.07
C GLY A 174 22.32 -5.50 18.22
N ARG A 175 22.19 -4.66 17.18
CA ARG A 175 22.60 -3.24 17.19
C ARG A 175 21.66 -2.40 18.07
N VAL A 176 20.35 -2.63 18.04
CA VAL A 176 19.39 -2.02 18.97
C VAL A 176 19.81 -2.30 20.42
N GLY A 177 20.16 -3.54 20.75
CA GLY A 177 20.66 -3.91 22.07
C GLY A 177 21.94 -3.16 22.48
N ARG A 178 22.86 -2.93 21.53
CA ARG A 178 24.09 -2.14 21.77
C ARG A 178 23.77 -0.68 22.07
N VAL A 179 22.90 -0.06 21.27
CA VAL A 179 22.46 1.33 21.49
C VAL A 179 21.81 1.46 22.85
N TYR A 180 20.88 0.57 23.21
CA TYR A 180 20.23 0.58 24.52
C TYR A 180 21.24 0.48 25.68
N ARG A 181 22.21 -0.45 25.60
CA ARG A 181 23.28 -0.58 26.59
C ARG A 181 24.18 0.66 26.68
N ALA A 182 24.35 1.41 25.59
CA ALA A 182 25.07 2.67 25.63
C ALA A 182 24.34 3.72 26.50
N TYR A 183 23.00 3.78 26.41
CA TYR A 183 22.18 4.64 27.28
C TYR A 183 22.25 4.20 28.76
N GLU A 184 22.24 2.88 29.03
CA GLU A 184 22.46 2.33 30.38
C GLU A 184 23.84 2.76 30.92
N LYS A 185 24.90 2.58 30.13
CA LYS A 185 26.27 2.94 30.52
C LYS A 185 26.47 4.43 30.73
N ALA A 186 25.79 5.27 29.95
CA ALA A 186 25.78 6.72 30.12
C ALA A 186 24.96 7.18 31.35
N GLY A 187 24.17 6.27 31.95
CA GLY A 187 23.35 6.53 33.13
C GLY A 187 22.18 7.47 32.85
N ILE A 188 21.59 7.38 31.65
CA ILE A 188 20.49 8.25 31.22
C ILE A 188 19.24 7.47 30.79
N ILE A 189 19.29 6.13 30.74
CA ILE A 189 18.16 5.31 30.24
C ILE A 189 16.86 5.49 31.05
N ASP A 190 16.94 5.64 32.37
CA ASP A 190 15.77 5.77 33.25
C ASP A 190 14.95 7.06 32.99
N ASP A 191 15.56 8.05 32.33
CA ASP A 191 14.94 9.31 31.93
C ASP A 191 15.00 9.54 30.41
N THR A 192 15.06 8.44 29.66
CA THR A 192 15.00 8.42 28.19
C THR A 192 13.68 7.79 27.72
N LEU A 193 13.01 8.42 26.75
CA LEU A 193 12.02 7.72 25.93
C LEU A 193 12.75 7.03 24.77
N PHE A 194 12.74 5.70 24.76
CA PHE A 194 13.41 4.89 23.76
C PHE A 194 12.38 4.32 22.78
N ILE A 195 12.51 4.67 21.50
CA ILE A 195 11.54 4.33 20.45
C ILE A 195 12.26 3.52 19.37
N VAL A 196 11.65 2.41 18.94
CA VAL A 196 12.04 1.68 17.72
C VAL A 196 10.87 1.65 16.74
N ILE A 197 11.12 1.97 15.48
CA ILE A 197 10.10 2.02 14.42
C ILE A 197 10.68 1.60 13.06
N ALA A 198 9.85 1.05 12.17
CA ALA A 198 10.13 0.93 10.75
C ALA A 198 9.36 2.00 9.95
N ASP A 199 9.93 2.53 8.87
CA ASP A 199 9.28 3.50 7.99
C ASP A 199 8.35 2.83 6.96
N HIS A 200 8.76 1.67 6.45
CA HIS A 200 7.97 0.76 5.63
C HIS A 200 8.42 -0.70 5.80
N GLY A 201 7.70 -1.62 5.17
CA GLY A 201 8.19 -2.97 4.88
C GLY A 201 8.38 -3.17 3.38
N GLY A 202 8.11 -4.36 2.86
CA GLY A 202 8.28 -4.62 1.42
C GLY A 202 7.60 -5.87 0.91
N TYR A 203 7.56 -5.99 -0.41
CA TYR A 203 6.99 -7.12 -1.14
C TYR A 203 7.94 -7.59 -2.23
N ILE A 204 8.24 -8.89 -2.25
CA ILE A 204 9.28 -9.48 -3.10
C ILE A 204 10.61 -8.74 -2.90
N ARG A 205 11.02 -7.82 -3.79
CA ARG A 205 12.29 -7.08 -3.74
C ARG A 205 12.08 -5.57 -3.89
N GLY A 206 10.85 -5.09 -3.71
CA GLY A 206 10.51 -3.68 -3.80
C GLY A 206 9.50 -3.27 -2.74
N HIS A 207 9.24 -1.98 -2.70
CA HIS A 207 8.27 -1.33 -1.81
C HIS A 207 7.72 -0.06 -2.50
N GLY A 208 6.81 0.65 -1.84
CA GLY A 208 6.09 1.82 -2.39
C GLY A 208 4.65 1.52 -2.84
N GLY A 209 4.20 0.28 -2.67
CA GLY A 209 2.80 -0.16 -2.75
C GLY A 209 2.09 -0.05 -1.40
N TYR A 210 1.02 -0.83 -1.23
CA TYR A 210 0.18 -0.83 -0.02
C TYR A 210 -0.23 -2.25 0.41
N THR A 211 0.59 -3.25 0.05
CA THR A 211 0.41 -4.61 0.56
C THR A 211 0.62 -4.65 2.07
N ASP A 212 0.23 -5.75 2.73
CA ASP A 212 0.38 -5.84 4.19
C ASP A 212 1.85 -5.90 4.60
N GLY A 213 2.68 -6.54 3.77
CA GLY A 213 4.12 -6.57 3.96
C GLY A 213 4.79 -5.20 3.81
N GLU A 214 4.18 -4.27 3.07
CA GLU A 214 4.70 -2.91 2.87
C GLU A 214 4.18 -1.91 3.90
N LYS A 215 2.87 -1.93 4.20
CA LYS A 215 2.24 -0.87 5.01
C LYS A 215 2.28 -1.11 6.51
N TYR A 216 2.30 -2.36 6.97
CA TYR A 216 2.33 -2.64 8.40
C TYR A 216 3.76 -2.63 8.91
N ILE A 217 3.99 -1.76 9.88
CA ILE A 217 5.29 -1.51 10.48
C ILE A 217 5.28 -1.81 11.98
N TYR A 218 6.43 -2.22 12.48
CA TYR A 218 6.68 -2.30 13.91
C TYR A 218 6.87 -0.91 14.51
N LEU A 219 6.26 -0.69 15.67
CA LEU A 219 6.49 0.47 16.53
C LEU A 219 6.53 -0.03 17.97
N ALA A 220 7.57 0.35 18.72
CA ALA A 220 7.64 0.10 20.15
C ALA A 220 8.30 1.25 20.91
N LEU A 221 7.84 1.45 22.14
CA LEU A 221 8.28 2.52 23.04
C LEU A 221 8.56 1.94 24.44
N ALA A 222 9.64 2.41 25.07
CA ALA A 222 9.95 2.15 26.47
C ALA A 222 10.32 3.47 27.16
N GLY A 223 9.76 3.71 28.34
CA GLY A 223 10.00 4.93 29.11
C GLY A 223 9.15 4.99 30.38
N LYS A 224 9.54 5.83 31.33
CA LYS A 224 8.93 5.91 32.68
C LYS A 224 7.43 6.29 32.71
N THR A 225 6.91 6.91 31.66
CA THR A 225 5.48 7.25 31.51
C THR A 225 4.74 6.38 30.50
N VAL A 226 5.44 5.48 29.79
CA VAL A 226 4.84 4.60 28.78
C VAL A 226 3.95 3.55 29.46
N LYS A 227 2.71 3.42 29.00
CA LYS A 227 1.77 2.38 29.44
C LYS A 227 2.17 1.04 28.81
N LYS A 228 2.32 0.01 29.64
CA LYS A 228 2.53 -1.35 29.14
C LYS A 228 1.29 -1.82 28.37
N GLY A 229 1.46 -2.23 27.11
CA GLY A 229 0.35 -2.77 26.32
C GLY A 229 0.54 -2.68 24.81
N GLU A 230 -0.52 -3.05 24.09
CA GLU A 230 -0.57 -2.91 22.64
C GLU A 230 -0.99 -1.49 22.26
N ILE A 231 -0.32 -0.90 21.27
CA ILE A 231 -0.69 0.39 20.68
C ILE A 231 -1.81 0.13 19.67
N PRO A 232 -3.04 0.66 19.88
CA PRO A 232 -4.18 0.32 19.03
C PRO A 232 -4.02 0.79 17.58
N TYR A 233 -3.49 2.01 17.41
CA TYR A 233 -3.28 2.62 16.11
C TYR A 233 -2.20 3.69 16.19
N ALA A 234 -1.33 3.74 15.19
CA ALA A 234 -0.34 4.79 14.99
C ALA A 234 0.09 4.81 13.51
N GLN A 235 0.58 5.94 13.05
CA GLN A 235 1.20 6.10 11.74
C GLN A 235 2.63 6.64 11.87
N THR A 236 3.45 6.52 10.82
CA THR A 236 4.84 7.04 10.82
C THR A 236 4.92 8.51 11.24
N LYS A 237 3.98 9.35 10.80
CA LYS A 237 3.90 10.77 11.19
C LYS A 237 3.73 11.01 12.69
N ASP A 238 3.15 10.06 13.44
CA ASP A 238 2.79 10.25 14.85
C ASP A 238 4.01 10.27 15.78
N ILE A 239 5.16 9.80 15.31
CA ILE A 239 6.43 9.93 16.04
C ILE A 239 6.76 11.39 16.33
N ASN A 240 6.40 12.33 15.44
CA ASN A 240 6.62 13.75 15.72
C ASN A 240 5.89 14.19 17.00
N ALA A 241 4.59 13.95 17.09
CA ALA A 241 3.79 14.27 18.28
C ALA A 241 4.29 13.53 19.53
N ILE A 242 4.73 12.27 19.41
CA ILE A 242 5.33 11.50 20.50
C ILE A 242 6.60 12.19 21.03
N VAL A 243 7.50 12.61 20.15
CA VAL A 243 8.75 13.31 20.53
C VAL A 243 8.45 14.64 21.20
N LEU A 244 7.54 15.44 20.65
CA LEU A 244 7.15 16.73 21.22
C LEU A 244 6.53 16.56 22.61
N HIS A 245 5.62 15.60 22.76
CA HIS A 245 5.00 15.27 24.04
C HIS A 245 6.03 14.82 25.09
N ALA A 246 6.99 13.97 24.69
CA ALA A 246 8.05 13.50 25.58
C ALA A 246 8.90 14.65 26.16
N PHE A 247 9.01 15.77 25.46
CA PHE A 247 9.69 16.96 25.99
C PHE A 247 8.75 17.96 26.68
N GLY A 248 7.45 17.65 26.78
CA GLY A 248 6.43 18.56 27.31
C GLY A 248 6.22 19.80 26.43
N LEU A 249 6.45 19.66 25.12
CA LEU A 249 6.21 20.72 24.13
C LEU A 249 4.79 20.62 23.59
N ASP A 250 4.26 21.76 23.14
CA ASP A 250 2.94 21.82 22.51
C ASP A 250 2.94 21.02 21.21
N VAL A 251 2.04 20.05 21.12
CA VAL A 251 1.73 19.34 19.87
C VAL A 251 0.72 20.18 19.09
N PRO A 252 1.02 20.62 17.85
CA PRO A 252 0.06 21.35 17.04
C PRO A 252 -1.25 20.55 16.85
N ALA A 253 -2.37 21.26 16.75
CA ALA A 253 -3.65 20.63 16.48
C ALA A 253 -3.64 19.91 15.12
N CYS A 254 -4.31 18.76 15.05
CA CYS A 254 -4.42 17.99 13.81
C CYS A 254 -5.22 18.77 12.76
N ASP A 255 -4.59 18.99 11.61
CA ASP A 255 -5.13 19.53 10.36
C ASP A 255 -4.70 18.59 9.23
N ILE A 256 -5.67 17.97 8.55
CA ILE A 256 -5.40 16.98 7.50
C ILE A 256 -4.67 17.59 6.29
N ASP A 257 -4.88 18.88 6.04
CA ASP A 257 -4.24 19.64 4.97
C ASP A 257 -2.91 20.27 5.42
N GLY A 258 -2.48 19.98 6.65
CA GLY A 258 -1.30 20.54 7.29
C GLY A 258 -0.64 19.57 8.28
N TYR A 259 -0.36 20.08 9.48
CA TYR A 259 0.21 19.26 10.56
C TYR A 259 -0.83 18.27 11.06
N SER A 260 -0.58 16.97 10.91
CA SER A 260 -1.58 15.93 11.19
C SER A 260 -1.08 14.81 12.08
N SER A 261 0.12 14.94 12.65
CA SER A 261 0.66 14.03 13.67
C SER A 261 -0.14 14.12 14.96
N GLN A 262 -0.40 12.99 15.60
CA GLN A 262 -1.18 12.89 16.83
C GLN A 262 -0.47 11.98 17.83
N ILE A 263 -0.77 12.15 19.12
CA ILE A 263 -0.31 11.22 20.16
C ILE A 263 -1.23 9.98 20.10
N PRO A 264 -0.72 8.78 19.77
CA PRO A 264 -1.52 7.56 19.76
C PRO A 264 -2.23 7.29 21.09
N GLU A 265 -3.44 6.72 21.01
CA GLU A 265 -4.21 6.35 22.20
C GLU A 265 -3.47 5.34 23.08
N ASN A 266 -3.66 5.47 24.39
CA ASN A 266 -3.18 4.51 25.40
C ASN A 266 -1.66 4.28 25.46
N ILE A 267 -0.82 5.16 24.89
CA ILE A 267 0.65 4.97 24.98
C ILE A 267 1.29 5.59 26.22
N PHE A 268 0.75 6.70 26.73
CA PHE A 268 1.31 7.43 27.87
C PHE A 268 0.33 7.45 29.06
N THR A 269 0.86 7.40 30.27
CA THR A 269 0.09 7.48 31.53
C THR A 269 -0.41 8.88 31.85
N ASP A 270 0.23 9.88 31.26
CA ASP A 270 0.02 11.32 31.42
C ASP A 270 -0.62 11.99 30.20
N ALA A 271 -1.00 11.21 29.18
CA ALA A 271 -1.77 11.68 28.04
C ALA A 271 -3.09 10.90 27.90
N ASP A 272 -4.18 11.63 27.73
CA ASP A 272 -5.51 11.10 27.43
C ASP A 272 -6.17 12.00 26.38
N THR A 273 -5.54 12.07 25.21
CA THR A 273 -6.05 12.85 24.06
C THR A 273 -6.76 11.87 23.12
N PRO A 274 -8.01 12.14 22.70
CA PRO A 274 -8.69 11.33 21.70
C PRO A 274 -7.85 11.30 20.42
N TYR A 275 -7.55 10.12 19.90
CA TYR A 275 -6.90 10.02 18.60
C TYR A 275 -7.98 10.23 17.54
N ILE A 276 -7.87 11.30 16.77
CA ILE A 276 -8.75 11.53 15.62
C ILE A 276 -8.24 10.60 14.53
N MET A 277 -8.75 9.36 14.54
CA MET A 277 -8.60 8.46 13.42
C MET A 277 -9.01 9.24 12.17
N PRO A 278 -8.14 9.41 11.16
CA PRO A 278 -8.61 9.89 9.88
C PRO A 278 -9.75 8.96 9.49
N GLU A 279 -10.96 9.50 9.35
CA GLU A 279 -12.05 8.80 8.69
C GLU A 279 -11.43 8.22 7.41
N PRO A 280 -11.32 6.89 7.27
CA PRO A 280 -10.56 6.29 6.20
C PRO A 280 -11.22 6.73 4.92
N VAL A 281 -10.69 7.75 4.23
CA VAL A 281 -11.39 8.58 3.22
C VAL A 281 -12.58 7.79 2.70
N GLU A 282 -13.73 7.96 3.35
CA GLU A 282 -14.90 7.16 3.03
C GLU A 282 -15.33 7.74 1.71
N PHE A 283 -14.87 7.11 0.62
CA PHE A 283 -15.23 7.50 -0.72
C PHE A 283 -16.74 7.48 -0.75
N LYS A 284 -17.34 8.65 -1.00
CA LYS A 284 -18.79 8.89 -1.03
C LYS A 284 -19.47 8.10 -2.14
N VAL A 285 -19.50 6.79 -2.01
CA VAL A 285 -20.45 5.91 -2.64
C VAL A 285 -21.17 5.28 -1.46
N GLU A 286 -22.48 5.52 -1.34
CA GLU A 286 -23.30 4.71 -0.42
C GLU A 286 -23.16 3.26 -0.88
N SER A 287 -22.29 2.47 -0.24
CA SER A 287 -22.20 1.04 -0.51
C SER A 287 -23.57 0.43 -0.23
N ARG A 288 -24.18 -0.12 -1.28
CA ARG A 288 -25.46 -0.83 -1.19
C ARG A 288 -25.15 -2.32 -1.18
N PRO A 289 -25.72 -3.11 -0.26
CA PRO A 289 -25.50 -4.56 -0.26
C PRO A 289 -25.86 -5.14 -1.63
N THR A 290 -24.98 -5.98 -2.18
CA THR A 290 -25.26 -6.69 -3.42
C THR A 290 -26.45 -7.61 -3.20
N PRO A 291 -27.57 -7.43 -3.94
CA PRO A 291 -28.71 -8.30 -3.80
C PRO A 291 -28.32 -9.72 -4.23
N PRO A 292 -28.78 -10.77 -3.51
CA PRO A 292 -28.60 -12.15 -3.97
C PRO A 292 -29.06 -12.28 -5.43
N ILE A 293 -28.31 -13.02 -6.23
CA ILE A 293 -28.49 -13.07 -7.69
C ILE A 293 -29.92 -13.45 -8.12
N ASN A 294 -30.62 -14.23 -7.28
CA ASN A 294 -31.97 -14.75 -7.49
C ASN A 294 -33.09 -13.93 -6.80
N SER A 295 -32.77 -12.82 -6.16
CA SER A 295 -33.76 -11.95 -5.50
C SER A 295 -34.58 -11.14 -6.51
N GLU A 296 -35.67 -10.50 -6.06
CA GLU A 296 -36.55 -9.66 -6.90
C GLU A 296 -35.78 -8.53 -7.63
N LYS A 297 -34.69 -8.05 -7.02
CA LYS A 297 -33.78 -7.05 -7.59
C LYS A 297 -32.38 -7.60 -7.90
N GLY A 298 -32.25 -8.93 -7.90
CA GLY A 298 -31.02 -9.64 -8.23
C GLY A 298 -30.77 -9.65 -9.74
N LEU A 299 -29.57 -10.04 -10.15
CA LEU A 299 -29.19 -10.02 -11.56
C LEU A 299 -30.15 -10.84 -12.46
N TYR A 300 -30.74 -11.92 -11.93
CA TYR A 300 -31.69 -12.76 -12.66
C TYR A 300 -33.07 -12.12 -12.91
N SER A 301 -33.39 -10.97 -12.29
CA SER A 301 -34.59 -10.22 -12.68
C SER A 301 -34.39 -9.35 -13.91
N PHE A 302 -33.13 -9.08 -14.28
CA PHE A 302 -32.75 -8.29 -15.45
C PHE A 302 -32.28 -9.16 -16.62
N PHE A 303 -31.66 -10.30 -16.33
CA PHE A 303 -31.08 -11.19 -17.33
C PHE A 303 -31.50 -12.63 -17.12
N SER A 304 -31.68 -13.38 -18.21
CA SER A 304 -31.93 -14.81 -18.13
C SER A 304 -30.76 -15.54 -17.46
N PRO A 305 -30.99 -16.49 -16.53
CA PRO A 305 -29.91 -17.31 -15.95
C PRO A 305 -29.07 -18.09 -16.98
N ALA A 306 -29.62 -18.32 -18.17
CA ALA A 306 -28.90 -18.95 -19.28
C ALA A 306 -27.89 -18.01 -19.94
N ASP A 307 -28.12 -16.69 -19.86
CA ASP A 307 -27.26 -15.67 -20.47
C ASP A 307 -26.04 -15.38 -19.59
N ILE A 308 -26.10 -15.64 -18.28
CA ILE A 308 -25.00 -15.36 -17.34
C ILE A 308 -24.14 -16.62 -17.17
N LYS A 309 -22.88 -16.53 -17.60
CA LYS A 309 -21.89 -17.60 -17.43
C LYS A 309 -21.21 -17.55 -16.07
N LEU A 310 -20.86 -16.36 -15.59
CA LEU A 310 -20.10 -16.14 -14.38
C LEU A 310 -20.56 -14.84 -13.73
N ALA A 311 -20.68 -14.83 -12.40
CA ALA A 311 -20.85 -13.61 -11.62
C ALA A 311 -19.95 -13.66 -10.38
N LEU A 312 -19.02 -12.72 -10.28
CA LEU A 312 -18.17 -12.50 -9.11
C LEU A 312 -18.50 -11.10 -8.57
N PHE A 313 -18.94 -11.00 -7.32
CA PHE A 313 -19.31 -9.70 -6.71
C PHE A 313 -18.31 -9.20 -5.67
N PHE A 314 -17.18 -9.89 -5.50
CA PHE A 314 -16.09 -9.54 -4.59
C PHE A 314 -16.53 -9.08 -3.18
N ASP A 315 -17.66 -9.59 -2.69
CA ASP A 315 -18.28 -9.28 -1.40
C ASP A 315 -17.62 -10.05 -0.25
N ASN A 316 -16.31 -9.89 -0.09
CA ASN A 316 -15.46 -10.77 0.74
C ASN A 316 -15.45 -12.23 0.26
N SER A 317 -15.71 -12.45 -1.02
CA SER A 317 -15.74 -13.79 -1.63
C SER A 317 -15.27 -13.76 -3.08
N VAL A 318 -14.63 -14.85 -3.50
CA VAL A 318 -14.28 -15.16 -4.91
C VAL A 318 -15.21 -16.22 -5.51
N GLU A 319 -16.28 -16.57 -4.81
CA GLU A 319 -17.23 -17.57 -5.28
C GLU A 319 -18.02 -17.06 -6.49
N ASP A 320 -18.33 -17.97 -7.40
CA ASP A 320 -19.28 -17.71 -8.47
C ASP A 320 -20.70 -17.78 -7.93
N GLU A 321 -21.36 -16.64 -7.93
CA GLU A 321 -22.72 -16.46 -7.44
C GLU A 321 -23.74 -17.22 -8.29
N THR A 322 -23.38 -17.66 -9.50
CA THR A 322 -24.22 -18.58 -10.27
C THR A 322 -24.17 -20.01 -9.74
N GLY A 323 -23.17 -20.34 -8.92
CA GLY A 323 -22.91 -21.68 -8.37
C GLY A 323 -22.47 -22.72 -9.40
N LYS A 324 -22.05 -22.30 -10.60
CA LYS A 324 -21.71 -23.20 -11.71
C LYS A 324 -20.27 -23.69 -11.64
N TYR A 325 -19.37 -22.87 -11.08
CA TYR A 325 -17.94 -23.14 -11.10
C TYR A 325 -17.32 -23.03 -9.70
N VAL A 326 -16.15 -23.67 -9.54
CA VAL A 326 -15.31 -23.55 -8.34
C VAL A 326 -14.03 -22.85 -8.73
N PHE A 327 -13.57 -21.96 -7.86
CA PHE A 327 -12.43 -21.08 -8.12
C PHE A 327 -11.27 -21.46 -7.22
N ALA A 328 -10.06 -21.30 -7.76
CA ALA A 328 -8.84 -21.37 -6.97
C ALA A 328 -8.32 -19.95 -6.79
N GLU A 329 -8.28 -19.49 -5.54
CA GLU A 329 -7.61 -18.26 -5.18
C GLU A 329 -6.10 -18.51 -5.09
N ASN A 330 -5.32 -17.73 -5.83
CA ASN A 330 -3.88 -17.76 -5.82
C ASN A 330 -3.38 -16.50 -5.11
N GLY A 331 -2.87 -16.63 -3.88
CA GLY A 331 -2.58 -15.47 -3.03
C GLY A 331 -3.74 -15.18 -2.07
N HIS A 332 -3.90 -13.92 -1.65
CA HIS A 332 -4.99 -13.49 -0.79
C HIS A 332 -5.63 -12.22 -1.34
N ILE A 333 -6.84 -12.31 -1.89
CA ILE A 333 -7.59 -11.13 -2.34
C ILE A 333 -8.00 -10.31 -1.12
N LYS A 334 -7.58 -9.05 -1.08
CA LYS A 334 -8.02 -8.10 -0.06
C LYS A 334 -9.31 -7.45 -0.47
N TYR A 335 -10.15 -7.19 0.52
CA TYR A 335 -11.45 -6.58 0.34
C TYR A 335 -11.55 -5.23 1.04
N TYR A 336 -12.28 -4.31 0.43
CA TYR A 336 -12.49 -2.95 0.93
C TYR A 336 -13.98 -2.62 0.85
N SER A 337 -14.50 -1.85 1.81
CA SER A 337 -15.93 -1.45 1.87
C SER A 337 -16.31 -0.34 0.87
N THR A 338 -15.52 -0.16 -0.19
CA THR A 338 -15.65 0.97 -1.13
C THR A 338 -16.27 0.57 -2.47
N GLY A 339 -16.97 -0.57 -2.52
CA GLY A 339 -17.65 -1.06 -3.72
C GLY A 339 -18.79 -0.15 -4.17
N VAL A 340 -19.14 -0.21 -5.46
CA VAL A 340 -20.41 0.35 -5.98
C VAL A 340 -21.57 -0.44 -5.38
N ARG A 341 -21.38 -1.76 -5.19
CA ARG A 341 -22.25 -2.64 -4.41
C ARG A 341 -21.43 -3.49 -3.45
N GLY A 342 -21.72 -3.36 -2.16
CA GLY A 342 -21.05 -4.12 -1.11
C GLY A 342 -19.55 -3.82 -1.02
N PHE A 343 -18.72 -4.85 -1.11
CA PHE A 343 -17.26 -4.76 -1.00
C PHE A 343 -16.61 -4.92 -2.37
N THR A 344 -15.41 -4.37 -2.48
CA THR A 344 -14.54 -4.57 -3.65
C THR A 344 -13.33 -5.42 -3.29
N GLY A 345 -12.84 -6.24 -4.22
CA GLY A 345 -11.60 -6.99 -4.11
C GLY A 345 -10.42 -6.34 -4.84
N GLU A 346 -9.19 -6.70 -4.47
CA GLU A 346 -7.95 -6.27 -5.13
C GLU A 346 -7.20 -7.44 -5.81
N PRO A 347 -7.80 -8.08 -6.83
CA PRO A 347 -7.10 -9.07 -7.63
C PRO A 347 -5.98 -8.42 -8.47
N GLY A 348 -4.95 -9.18 -8.78
CA GLY A 348 -3.68 -8.75 -9.39
C GLY A 348 -2.62 -8.40 -8.34
N VAL A 349 -2.93 -7.50 -7.39
CA VAL A 349 -1.93 -7.01 -6.42
C VAL A 349 -1.72 -7.99 -5.28
N THR A 350 -2.83 -8.44 -4.66
CA THR A 350 -2.78 -9.24 -3.44
C THR A 350 -3.07 -10.72 -3.68
N GLY A 351 -3.68 -11.05 -4.82
CA GLY A 351 -3.90 -12.40 -5.29
C GLY A 351 -4.56 -12.40 -6.68
N SER A 352 -4.83 -13.57 -7.24
CA SER A 352 -5.58 -13.73 -8.48
C SER A 352 -6.56 -14.89 -8.36
N ILE A 353 -7.50 -14.95 -9.29
CA ILE A 353 -8.51 -16.01 -9.34
C ILE A 353 -8.24 -16.85 -10.58
N SER A 354 -8.11 -18.17 -10.40
CA SER A 354 -8.08 -19.13 -11.50
C SER A 354 -9.42 -19.85 -11.64
N CYS A 355 -9.91 -19.89 -12.86
CA CYS A 355 -11.23 -20.35 -13.25
C CYS A 355 -11.10 -21.35 -14.42
N PRO A 356 -10.45 -22.51 -14.24
CA PRO A 356 -10.10 -23.40 -15.35
C PRO A 356 -11.32 -23.94 -16.11
N ASP A 357 -12.47 -24.03 -15.45
CA ASP A 357 -13.71 -24.59 -15.99
C ASP A 357 -14.56 -23.57 -16.76
N VAL A 358 -14.25 -22.27 -16.65
CA VAL A 358 -14.92 -21.23 -17.42
C VAL A 358 -14.41 -21.29 -18.86
N LYS A 359 -15.30 -21.68 -19.79
CA LYS A 359 -14.99 -21.81 -21.21
C LYS A 359 -15.80 -20.84 -22.08
N PHE A 360 -15.11 -20.15 -22.98
CA PHE A 360 -15.69 -19.24 -23.96
C PHE A 360 -15.94 -19.93 -25.30
N GLY A 361 -15.09 -20.87 -25.69
CA GLY A 361 -15.22 -21.66 -26.90
C GLY A 361 -15.11 -20.80 -28.15
N LYS A 362 -15.95 -21.11 -29.14
CA LYS A 362 -16.13 -20.33 -30.39
C LYS A 362 -17.32 -19.36 -30.32
N GLU A 363 -18.03 -19.34 -29.20
CA GLU A 363 -19.24 -18.55 -29.02
C GLU A 363 -18.92 -17.06 -28.84
N SER A 364 -19.90 -16.22 -29.14
CA SER A 364 -19.92 -14.81 -28.74
C SER A 364 -20.08 -14.69 -27.23
N PHE A 365 -19.53 -13.64 -26.65
CA PHE A 365 -19.57 -13.41 -25.21
C PHE A 365 -19.39 -11.94 -24.89
N SER A 366 -19.78 -11.56 -23.67
CA SER A 366 -19.47 -10.23 -23.14
C SER A 366 -18.96 -10.37 -21.72
N PHE A 367 -18.15 -9.42 -21.28
CA PHE A 367 -17.87 -9.27 -19.86
C PHE A 367 -18.07 -7.81 -19.45
N ALA A 368 -18.65 -7.64 -18.28
CA ALA A 368 -18.91 -6.35 -17.64
C ALA A 368 -18.12 -6.31 -16.34
N VAL A 369 -17.39 -5.22 -16.13
CA VAL A 369 -16.52 -5.06 -14.98
C VAL A 369 -16.65 -3.66 -14.40
N TRP A 370 -16.88 -3.59 -13.09
CA TRP A 370 -16.65 -2.39 -12.31
C TRP A 370 -15.20 -2.40 -11.83
N LEU A 371 -14.44 -1.40 -12.23
CA LEU A 371 -13.05 -1.27 -11.85
C LEU A 371 -12.74 0.13 -11.32
N ARG A 372 -11.79 0.19 -10.39
CA ARG A 372 -11.20 1.43 -9.92
C ARG A 372 -9.70 1.30 -9.93
N VAL A 373 -9.01 2.30 -10.46
CA VAL A 373 -7.55 2.33 -10.53
C VAL A 373 -7.05 3.26 -9.43
N SER A 374 -6.37 2.73 -8.41
CA SER A 374 -6.00 3.52 -7.22
C SER A 374 -4.86 4.51 -7.49
N ARG A 375 -4.00 4.23 -8.48
CA ARG A 375 -3.06 5.21 -9.07
C ARG A 375 -2.78 4.86 -10.52
N ARG A 376 -2.38 5.86 -11.31
CA ARG A 376 -2.05 5.68 -12.74
C ARG A 376 -1.04 4.55 -12.94
N PRO A 377 -1.34 3.53 -13.77
CA PRO A 377 -0.42 2.42 -13.98
C PRO A 377 0.72 2.83 -14.92
N GLU A 378 1.96 2.49 -14.54
CA GLU A 378 3.16 2.70 -15.35
C GLU A 378 3.47 1.48 -16.25
N GLY A 379 2.45 0.95 -16.92
CA GLY A 379 2.53 -0.20 -17.81
C GLY A 379 1.25 -1.01 -17.84
N LYS A 380 1.24 -2.09 -18.63
CA LYS A 380 0.08 -2.98 -18.75
C LYS A 380 -0.23 -3.71 -17.44
N CYS A 381 -1.42 -3.47 -16.90
CA CYS A 381 -2.03 -4.20 -15.79
C CYS A 381 -3.12 -5.13 -16.31
N PHE A 382 -3.03 -6.43 -15.99
CA PHE A 382 -3.95 -7.44 -16.50
C PHE A 382 -5.17 -7.60 -15.59
N VAL A 383 -6.36 -7.58 -16.21
CA VAL A 383 -7.64 -7.63 -15.51
C VAL A 383 -8.20 -9.03 -15.57
N CYS A 384 -8.21 -9.60 -16.77
CA CYS A 384 -8.61 -10.99 -17.00
C CYS A 384 -8.01 -11.48 -18.32
N ALA A 385 -7.76 -12.78 -18.38
CA ALA A 385 -7.18 -13.40 -19.56
C ALA A 385 -7.45 -14.89 -19.60
N ASN A 386 -7.28 -15.47 -20.79
CA ASN A 386 -7.10 -16.91 -20.98
C ASN A 386 -5.99 -17.21 -21.99
N ARG A 387 -5.06 -16.26 -22.11
CA ARG A 387 -3.80 -16.33 -22.85
C ARG A 387 -2.82 -15.31 -22.27
N ALA A 388 -1.53 -15.55 -22.46
CA ALA A 388 -0.51 -14.54 -22.22
C ALA A 388 -0.54 -13.47 -23.33
N ALA A 389 -0.49 -12.20 -22.92
CA ALA A 389 -0.74 -11.05 -23.78
C ALA A 389 0.24 -10.93 -24.96
N ASP A 390 1.48 -11.37 -24.79
CA ASP A 390 2.59 -11.27 -25.76
C ASP A 390 2.88 -12.58 -26.51
N THR A 391 2.04 -13.60 -26.32
CA THR A 391 2.22 -14.90 -26.98
C THR A 391 1.23 -15.11 -28.12
N ALA A 392 1.65 -15.89 -29.13
CA ALA A 392 0.81 -16.37 -30.22
C ALA A 392 -0.19 -17.43 -29.75
N GLY A 393 -1.29 -17.55 -30.48
CA GLY A 393 -2.38 -18.53 -30.36
C GLY A 393 -3.68 -17.97 -29.75
N ALA A 394 -4.78 -18.68 -30.01
CA ALA A 394 -6.14 -18.24 -29.74
C ALA A 394 -6.42 -17.90 -28.26
N GLY A 395 -7.20 -16.85 -28.00
CA GLY A 395 -7.58 -16.40 -26.66
C GLY A 395 -7.80 -14.89 -26.62
N PHE A 396 -8.00 -14.34 -25.43
CA PHE A 396 -8.02 -12.90 -25.22
C PHE A 396 -7.34 -12.46 -23.92
N THR A 397 -7.01 -11.18 -23.88
CA THR A 397 -6.52 -10.48 -22.70
C THR A 397 -7.19 -9.11 -22.62
N LEU A 398 -7.71 -8.78 -21.44
CA LEU A 398 -8.07 -7.41 -21.09
C LEU A 398 -6.99 -6.82 -20.18
N SER A 399 -6.50 -5.64 -20.54
CA SER A 399 -5.52 -4.91 -19.74
C SER A 399 -5.78 -3.41 -19.73
N PHE A 400 -5.24 -2.72 -18.73
CA PHE A 400 -5.13 -1.26 -18.71
C PHE A 400 -3.67 -0.84 -18.80
N ASP A 401 -3.38 0.28 -19.45
CA ASP A 401 -2.05 0.88 -19.46
C ASP A 401 -2.20 2.40 -19.48
N ARG A 402 -1.57 3.10 -18.55
CA ARG A 402 -1.70 4.55 -18.37
C ARG A 402 -3.17 4.98 -18.38
N ASP A 403 -3.64 5.58 -19.49
CA ASP A 403 -4.99 6.13 -19.64
C ASP A 403 -5.81 5.38 -20.70
N ILE A 404 -5.43 4.14 -21.02
CA ILE A 404 -6.15 3.29 -21.98
C ILE A 404 -6.57 1.95 -21.38
N THR A 405 -7.69 1.46 -21.89
CA THR A 405 -8.18 0.09 -21.74
C THR A 405 -7.90 -0.62 -23.06
N GLU A 406 -7.39 -1.84 -23.00
CA GLU A 406 -6.93 -2.59 -24.17
C GLU A 406 -7.50 -4.01 -24.16
N PHE A 407 -8.15 -4.39 -25.25
CA PHE A 407 -8.59 -5.76 -25.48
C PHE A 407 -7.79 -6.36 -26.64
N ILE A 408 -7.07 -7.44 -26.33
CA ILE A 408 -6.13 -8.10 -27.23
C ILE A 408 -6.66 -9.49 -27.54
N THR A 409 -6.84 -9.80 -28.81
CA THR A 409 -7.11 -11.16 -29.25
C THR A 409 -5.80 -11.86 -29.63
N GLY A 410 -5.70 -13.13 -29.26
CA GLY A 410 -4.60 -13.98 -29.67
C GLY A 410 -4.93 -14.66 -30.99
N THR A 411 -3.97 -14.68 -31.90
CA THR A 411 -4.05 -15.36 -33.20
C THR A 411 -2.81 -16.21 -33.38
N ASP A 412 -2.84 -17.19 -34.28
CA ASP A 412 -1.67 -18.05 -34.53
C ASP A 412 -0.43 -17.26 -35.02
N ASP A 413 -0.65 -16.08 -35.61
CA ASP A 413 0.40 -15.15 -36.05
C ASP A 413 0.90 -14.20 -34.93
N GLY A 414 0.32 -14.27 -33.73
CA GLY A 414 0.69 -13.41 -32.60
C GLY A 414 -0.50 -12.65 -31.98
N PRO A 415 -0.22 -11.82 -30.95
CA PRO A 415 -1.20 -10.88 -30.40
C PRO A 415 -1.66 -9.87 -31.45
N GLN A 416 -2.96 -9.62 -31.49
CA GLN A 416 -3.55 -8.55 -32.27
C GLN A 416 -4.40 -7.69 -31.33
N THR A 417 -3.94 -6.48 -31.04
CA THR A 417 -4.72 -5.50 -30.27
C THR A 417 -5.94 -5.09 -31.09
N GLN A 418 -7.15 -5.35 -30.56
CA GLN A 418 -8.40 -5.07 -31.27
C GLN A 418 -9.06 -3.78 -30.84
N CYS A 419 -8.97 -3.49 -29.55
CA CYS A 419 -9.53 -2.28 -29.00
C CYS A 419 -8.50 -1.59 -28.12
N VAL A 420 -8.40 -0.28 -28.32
CA VAL A 420 -7.74 0.66 -27.42
C VAL A 420 -8.74 1.78 -27.17
N MET A 421 -9.17 1.93 -25.92
CA MET A 421 -10.13 2.95 -25.53
C MET A 421 -9.57 3.82 -24.42
N PRO A 422 -9.55 5.15 -24.59
CA PRO A 422 -9.13 6.03 -23.52
C PRO A 422 -10.13 5.97 -22.37
N TYR A 423 -9.64 6.04 -21.14
CA TYR A 423 -10.43 6.27 -19.95
C TYR A 423 -9.85 7.45 -19.18
N LYS A 424 -10.69 8.12 -18.36
CA LYS A 424 -10.22 9.16 -17.46
C LYS A 424 -9.71 8.47 -16.21
N ASN A 425 -8.42 8.55 -15.96
CA ASN A 425 -7.84 8.08 -14.70
C ASN A 425 -8.06 9.15 -13.63
N ASP A 426 -9.22 9.10 -12.98
CA ASP A 426 -9.53 9.85 -11.78
C ASP A 426 -9.50 8.86 -10.62
N SER A 427 -8.52 8.96 -9.71
CA SER A 427 -8.28 7.95 -8.66
C SER A 427 -9.45 7.76 -7.69
N ALA A 428 -10.49 8.59 -7.81
CA ALA A 428 -11.70 8.54 -7.00
C ALA A 428 -12.91 7.90 -7.69
N GLU A 429 -12.93 7.71 -9.02
CA GLU A 429 -14.14 7.27 -9.75
C GLU A 429 -14.10 5.79 -10.13
N TRP A 430 -15.24 5.13 -9.94
CA TRP A 430 -15.50 3.80 -10.48
C TRP A 430 -15.77 3.89 -11.98
N LEU A 431 -15.09 3.06 -12.77
CA LEU A 431 -15.30 2.92 -14.20
C LEU A 431 -15.99 1.58 -14.47
N HIS A 432 -17.17 1.62 -15.09
CA HIS A 432 -17.81 0.42 -15.59
C HIS A 432 -17.43 0.21 -17.05
N VAL A 433 -16.79 -0.91 -17.37
CA VAL A 433 -16.39 -1.24 -18.74
C VAL A 433 -17.06 -2.53 -19.18
N ILE A 434 -17.63 -2.51 -20.38
CA ILE A 434 -18.18 -3.70 -21.03
C ILE A 434 -17.48 -3.88 -22.36
N TYR A 435 -16.98 -5.09 -22.58
CA TYR A 435 -16.53 -5.55 -23.88
C TYR A 435 -17.47 -6.65 -24.37
N SER A 436 -18.10 -6.40 -25.52
CA SER A 436 -19.04 -7.30 -26.17
C SER A 436 -18.40 -7.85 -27.43
N VAL A 437 -18.05 -9.14 -27.42
CA VAL A 437 -17.42 -9.82 -28.54
C VAL A 437 -18.49 -10.56 -29.32
N ASP A 438 -18.86 -10.02 -30.49
CA ASP A 438 -19.82 -10.58 -31.42
C ASP A 438 -19.07 -11.23 -32.58
N ARG A 439 -18.86 -12.55 -32.47
CA ARG A 439 -18.10 -13.32 -33.46
C ARG A 439 -18.88 -13.57 -34.74
N GLU A 440 -20.21 -13.62 -34.66
CA GLU A 440 -21.08 -13.78 -35.82
C GLU A 440 -20.96 -12.56 -36.74
N ASN A 441 -21.02 -11.36 -36.16
CA ASN A 441 -20.88 -10.12 -36.91
C ASN A 441 -19.44 -9.61 -37.03
N LYS A 442 -18.48 -10.32 -36.44
CA LYS A 442 -17.04 -10.00 -36.43
C LYS A 442 -16.75 -8.59 -35.88
N ILE A 443 -17.36 -8.26 -34.75
CA ILE A 443 -17.16 -6.97 -34.07
C ILE A 443 -16.88 -7.13 -32.58
N VAL A 444 -16.25 -6.10 -32.02
CA VAL A 444 -16.13 -5.88 -30.57
C VAL A 444 -16.73 -4.52 -30.25
N ASP A 445 -17.84 -4.50 -29.54
CA ASP A 445 -18.45 -3.28 -29.02
C ASP A 445 -17.92 -2.99 -27.62
N VAL A 446 -17.64 -1.71 -27.36
CA VAL A 446 -17.16 -1.23 -26.05
C VAL A 446 -18.12 -0.22 -25.48
N PHE A 447 -18.51 -0.46 -24.22
CA PHE A 447 -19.34 0.45 -23.45
C PHE A 447 -18.54 0.93 -22.24
N HIS A 448 -18.56 2.23 -21.98
CA HIS A 448 -18.06 2.82 -20.73
C HIS A 448 -19.23 3.47 -20.00
N ASN A 449 -19.38 3.17 -18.72
CA ASN A 449 -20.49 3.65 -17.89
C ASN A 449 -21.84 3.45 -18.57
N PHE A 450 -22.05 2.22 -19.08
CA PHE A 450 -23.27 1.75 -19.74
C PHE A 450 -23.62 2.41 -21.08
N GLU A 451 -22.83 3.37 -21.54
CA GLU A 451 -23.01 4.00 -22.84
C GLU A 451 -22.11 3.35 -23.89
N HIS A 452 -22.67 3.05 -25.07
CA HIS A 452 -21.88 2.61 -26.22
C HIS A 452 -20.88 3.70 -26.60
N LYS A 453 -19.60 3.33 -26.71
CA LYS A 453 -18.54 4.27 -27.06
C LYS A 453 -17.99 4.01 -28.45
N LYS A 454 -17.77 2.74 -28.80
CA LYS A 454 -17.10 2.40 -30.05
C LYS A 454 -17.29 0.94 -30.44
N THR A 455 -17.35 0.72 -31.74
CA THR A 455 -17.29 -0.60 -32.39
C THR A 455 -15.93 -0.78 -33.06
N PHE A 456 -15.32 -1.94 -32.85
CA PHE A 456 -14.08 -2.37 -33.49
C PHE A 456 -14.33 -3.63 -34.32
N ASN A 457 -13.52 -3.84 -35.37
CA ASN A 457 -13.59 -5.07 -36.15
C ASN A 457 -12.83 -6.19 -35.42
N LEU A 458 -13.44 -7.37 -35.36
CA LEU A 458 -12.77 -8.60 -34.94
C LEU A 458 -12.15 -9.27 -36.17
N PRO A 459 -10.84 -9.55 -36.21
CA PRO A 459 -10.20 -10.10 -37.40
C PRO A 459 -10.57 -11.57 -37.58
N ASP A 460 -10.58 -12.02 -38.83
CA ASP A 460 -10.84 -13.42 -39.19
C ASP A 460 -9.89 -14.41 -38.50
N SER A 461 -8.67 -13.97 -38.18
CA SER A 461 -7.67 -14.77 -37.45
C SER A 461 -8.01 -14.99 -35.96
N ALA A 462 -9.04 -14.33 -35.43
CA ALA A 462 -9.54 -14.51 -34.06
C ALA A 462 -10.72 -15.51 -33.94
N GLU A 463 -11.01 -16.29 -34.98
CA GLU A 463 -12.05 -17.34 -35.01
C GLU A 463 -11.71 -18.60 -34.16
N GLY A 464 -10.49 -18.66 -33.63
CA GLY A 464 -10.05 -19.74 -32.74
C GLY A 464 -10.82 -19.79 -31.42
N ALA A 465 -10.83 -20.97 -30.78
CA ALA A 465 -11.42 -21.13 -29.46
C ALA A 465 -10.68 -20.24 -28.44
N ALA A 466 -11.42 -19.40 -27.71
CA ALA A 466 -10.84 -18.52 -26.72
C ALA A 466 -10.68 -19.25 -25.38
N ASP A 467 -9.84 -20.29 -25.33
CA ASP A 467 -9.64 -21.13 -24.12
C ASP A 467 -8.23 -21.74 -24.03
N ARG A 468 -7.21 -21.07 -24.61
CA ARG A 468 -5.86 -21.64 -24.68
C ARG A 468 -5.26 -21.93 -23.31
N LEU A 469 -5.50 -21.04 -22.35
CA LEU A 469 -5.14 -21.22 -20.94
C LEU A 469 -6.41 -21.21 -20.08
N PRO A 470 -6.34 -21.70 -18.83
CA PRO A 470 -7.36 -21.43 -17.82
C PRO A 470 -7.73 -19.96 -17.80
N PHE A 471 -9.02 -19.65 -17.66
CA PHE A 471 -9.46 -18.27 -17.48
C PHE A 471 -8.99 -17.77 -16.12
N THR A 472 -8.47 -16.55 -16.08
CA THR A 472 -8.00 -15.90 -14.85
C THR A 472 -8.59 -14.50 -14.73
N VAL A 473 -8.82 -14.08 -13.48
CA VAL A 473 -9.16 -12.70 -13.11
C VAL A 473 -8.07 -12.18 -12.18
N GLY A 474 -7.49 -11.03 -12.50
CA GLY A 474 -6.22 -10.56 -11.97
C GLY A 474 -5.02 -11.20 -12.68
N ASP A 475 -3.83 -10.62 -12.44
CA ASP A 475 -2.56 -11.18 -12.92
C ASP A 475 -2.10 -12.30 -11.97
N ASP A 476 -1.96 -13.53 -12.47
CA ASP A 476 -1.43 -14.65 -11.68
C ASP A 476 0.11 -14.73 -11.68
N LEU A 477 0.77 -13.75 -12.32
CA LEU A 477 2.22 -13.59 -12.46
C LEU A 477 2.94 -14.76 -13.14
N SER A 478 2.24 -15.86 -13.45
CA SER A 478 2.81 -17.06 -14.03
C SER A 478 3.16 -16.91 -15.52
N PHE A 479 2.63 -15.84 -16.14
CA PHE A 479 2.74 -15.59 -17.57
C PHE A 479 3.67 -14.44 -17.95
N SER A 480 4.31 -13.73 -17.02
CA SER A 480 5.22 -12.64 -17.38
C SER A 480 6.40 -12.43 -16.43
N ASN A 481 7.60 -12.22 -16.99
CA ASN A 481 8.85 -11.88 -16.29
C ASN A 481 8.94 -10.38 -15.91
N ARG A 482 7.82 -9.73 -15.56
CA ARG A 482 7.78 -8.26 -15.45
C ARG A 482 7.57 -7.84 -14.00
N GLU A 483 8.50 -7.05 -13.49
CA GLU A 483 8.21 -6.12 -12.39
C GLU A 483 7.14 -5.15 -12.89
N ARG A 484 6.02 -5.01 -12.16
CA ARG A 484 5.22 -3.76 -12.13
C ARG A 484 4.01 -3.80 -11.19
N ASN A 485 3.99 -2.81 -10.30
CA ASN A 485 2.89 -1.97 -9.79
C ASN A 485 1.46 -2.25 -10.35
N LEU A 486 0.86 -3.40 -10.05
CA LEU A 486 -0.57 -3.66 -10.27
C LEU A 486 -1.38 -2.90 -9.22
N ILE A 487 -2.38 -2.10 -9.63
CA ILE A 487 -3.13 -1.19 -8.73
C ILE A 487 -4.55 -0.97 -9.25
N PHE A 488 -5.42 -1.95 -9.06
CA PHE A 488 -6.85 -1.77 -9.31
C PHE A 488 -7.69 -2.60 -8.33
N ASN A 489 -8.90 -2.12 -8.09
CA ASN A 489 -9.94 -2.82 -7.35
C ASN A 489 -11.06 -3.22 -8.32
N LEU A 490 -11.65 -4.39 -8.11
CA LEU A 490 -12.82 -4.88 -8.82
C LEU A 490 -14.01 -4.98 -7.87
N ASP A 491 -15.14 -4.43 -8.26
CA ASP A 491 -16.39 -4.57 -7.50
C ASP A 491 -17.16 -5.79 -7.99
N ASP A 492 -17.70 -5.70 -9.21
CA ASP A 492 -18.34 -6.83 -9.88
C ASP A 492 -17.60 -7.20 -11.16
N PHE A 493 -17.52 -8.51 -11.44
CA PHE A 493 -17.05 -9.08 -12.69
C PHE A 493 -18.06 -10.12 -13.20
N ILE A 494 -18.76 -9.81 -14.29
CA ILE A 494 -19.84 -10.64 -14.82
C ILE A 494 -19.51 -11.02 -16.26
N VAL A 495 -19.66 -12.31 -16.58
CA VAL A 495 -19.54 -12.82 -17.95
C VAL A 495 -20.89 -13.25 -18.46
N PHE A 496 -21.24 -12.76 -19.65
CA PHE A 496 -22.43 -13.15 -20.39
C PHE A 496 -22.07 -14.04 -21.58
N GLY A 497 -22.83 -15.11 -21.79
CA GLY A 497 -22.71 -16.04 -22.91
C GLY A 497 -23.30 -15.53 -24.22
N LYS A 498 -23.42 -14.21 -24.39
CA LYS A 498 -23.99 -13.55 -25.57
C LYS A 498 -23.31 -12.19 -25.80
N PRO A 499 -23.38 -11.62 -27.02
CA PRO A 499 -22.97 -10.24 -27.24
C PRO A 499 -23.98 -9.28 -26.61
N PHE A 500 -23.50 -8.26 -25.93
CA PHE A 500 -24.29 -7.16 -25.36
C PHE A 500 -24.69 -6.16 -26.44
N ARG A 501 -25.94 -5.70 -26.35
CA ARG A 501 -26.49 -4.55 -27.07
C ARG A 501 -26.75 -3.39 -26.09
N GLU A 502 -27.10 -2.21 -26.61
CA GLU A 502 -27.46 -1.05 -25.77
C GLU A 502 -28.58 -1.32 -24.77
N SER A 503 -29.56 -2.16 -25.14
CA SER A 503 -30.62 -2.59 -24.23
C SER A 503 -30.11 -3.44 -23.05
N ASP A 504 -29.11 -4.29 -23.29
CA ASP A 504 -28.48 -5.09 -22.23
C ASP A 504 -27.65 -4.18 -21.30
N ALA A 505 -26.89 -3.24 -21.88
CA ALA A 505 -26.15 -2.26 -21.09
C ALA A 505 -27.09 -1.39 -20.22
N SER A 506 -28.25 -1.01 -20.77
CA SER A 506 -29.29 -0.27 -20.05
C SER A 506 -29.93 -1.09 -18.92
N ALA A 507 -30.23 -2.38 -19.17
CA ALA A 507 -30.74 -3.28 -18.15
C ALA A 507 -29.73 -3.50 -17.02
N LEU A 508 -28.43 -3.56 -17.35
CA LEU A 508 -27.38 -3.65 -16.35
C LEU A 508 -27.23 -2.34 -15.55
N ALA A 509 -27.37 -1.18 -16.20
CA ALA A 509 -27.42 0.12 -15.51
C ALA A 509 -28.60 0.18 -14.53
N GLU A 510 -29.77 -0.32 -14.93
CA GLU A 510 -30.95 -0.41 -14.09
C GLU A 510 -30.73 -1.36 -12.91
N TYR A 511 -30.10 -2.53 -13.14
CA TYR A 511 -29.67 -3.43 -12.08
C TYR A 511 -28.83 -2.68 -11.05
N TYR A 512 -27.85 -1.88 -11.48
CA TYR A 512 -27.03 -1.04 -10.60
C TYR A 512 -27.75 0.18 -10.01
N ASN A 513 -28.96 0.50 -10.48
CA ASN A 513 -29.71 1.72 -10.15
C ASN A 513 -28.96 3.00 -10.56
N ILE A 514 -28.38 2.98 -11.75
CA ILE A 514 -27.72 4.11 -12.41
C ILE A 514 -28.68 4.65 -13.46
N ARG A 515 -28.89 5.96 -13.46
CA ARG A 515 -29.85 6.66 -14.33
C ARG A 515 -29.18 7.34 -15.49
#